data_AF-S7WMZ3-F1
#
_entry.id   AF-S7WMZ3-F1
#
_cell.length_a   1.000
_cell.length_b   1.000
_cell.length_c   1.000
_cell.angle_alpha   90.00
_cell.angle_beta   90.00
_cell.angle_gamma   90.00
#
_symmetry.space_group_name_H-M   'P 1'
#
loop_
_entity.id
_entity.type
_entity.pdbx_description
1 polymer ?
#
loop_
_entity_poly.entity_id
_entity_poly.type
_entity_poly.pdbx_seq_one_letter_code
_entity_poly.pdbx_strand_id
1 'polypeptide(L)'
;MTGFNENNRSNNKTEEEEYWVRIMAGDKSALEGLFSLFAYELMAFGLSIKPDRDLVKDCIQDLFIDIWKYRDNKREVNHVKMYIFRSLSNKVRKEINRTIKRKQEEQLIGFDALYTQGHDDQVDEEFFIEEKTALG
;
A
#
# COMPACT_ATOMS: atom_id res chain seq x y z
N MET A 1 11.50 32.32 42.02
CA MET A 1 10.77 33.03 40.94
C MET A 1 11.64 33.04 39.69
N THR A 2 11.51 32.00 38.87
CA THR A 2 11.99 32.00 37.48
C THR A 2 10.90 31.30 36.70
N GLY A 3 9.96 32.10 36.19
CA GLY A 3 8.90 31.62 35.31
C GLY A 3 9.52 31.16 34.02
N PHE A 4 9.52 29.85 33.78
CA PHE A 4 9.69 29.31 32.44
C PHE A 4 8.44 29.73 31.64
N ASN A 5 8.63 30.70 30.76
CA ASN A 5 7.57 31.22 29.91
C ASN A 5 7.30 30.20 28.79
N GLU A 6 6.36 29.29 29.01
CA GLU A 6 5.85 28.32 28.02
C GLU A 6 4.90 28.95 26.98
N ASN A 7 5.17 30.18 26.53
CA ASN A 7 4.28 30.86 25.57
C ASN A 7 5.03 31.28 24.31
N ASN A 8 5.14 30.34 23.36
CA ASN A 8 5.01 30.59 21.91
C ASN A 8 5.27 29.29 21.12
N ARG A 9 4.32 28.35 21.12
CA ARG A 9 4.14 27.52 19.92
C ARG A 9 3.39 28.38 18.91
N SER A 10 4.15 29.07 18.06
CA SER A 10 3.61 29.82 16.93
C SER A 10 2.59 28.95 16.21
N ASN A 11 1.35 29.42 16.14
CA ASN A 11 0.22 28.76 15.50
C ASN A 11 0.32 28.85 13.96
N ASN A 12 1.52 28.64 13.42
CA ASN A 12 1.82 28.72 12.00
C ASN A 12 1.46 27.36 11.40
N LYS A 13 0.46 27.34 10.53
CA LYS A 13 0.17 26.17 9.69
C LYS A 13 1.39 25.84 8.86
N THR A 14 1.65 24.54 8.67
CA THR A 14 2.72 24.09 7.80
C THR A 14 2.31 24.23 6.33
N GLU A 15 3.29 24.24 5.42
CA GLU A 15 3.02 24.35 3.97
C GLU A 15 2.11 23.19 3.50
N GLU A 16 2.34 21.97 4.00
CA GLU A 16 1.48 20.83 3.69
C GLU A 16 0.03 20.97 4.21
N GLU A 17 -0.17 21.64 5.35
CA GLU A 17 -1.50 21.92 5.90
C GLU A 17 -2.25 22.96 5.05
N GLU A 18 -1.53 23.96 4.52
CA GLU A 18 -2.11 24.95 3.61
C GLU A 18 -2.55 24.31 2.29
N TYR A 19 -1.70 23.49 1.67
CA TYR A 19 -2.09 22.73 0.49
C TYR A 19 -3.29 21.82 0.78
N TRP A 20 -3.30 21.13 1.91
CA TRP A 20 -4.40 20.25 2.29
C TRP A 20 -5.74 20.99 2.34
N VAL A 21 -5.80 22.14 3.02
CA VAL A 21 -7.02 22.96 3.11
C VAL A 21 -7.51 23.38 1.72
N ARG A 22 -6.59 23.80 0.83
CA ARG A 22 -6.93 24.19 -0.53
C ARG A 22 -7.43 23.01 -1.37
N ILE A 23 -6.84 21.83 -1.22
CA ILE A 23 -7.32 20.59 -1.87
C ILE A 23 -8.77 20.29 -1.44
N MET A 24 -9.07 20.40 -0.14
CA MET A 24 -10.43 20.19 0.38
C MET A 24 -11.43 21.24 -0.12
N ALA A 25 -10.96 22.43 -0.51
CA ALA A 25 -11.75 23.45 -1.18
C ALA A 25 -11.88 23.25 -2.70
N GLY A 26 -11.30 22.18 -3.26
CA GLY A 26 -11.36 21.87 -4.69
C GLY A 26 -10.30 22.54 -5.55
N ASP A 27 -9.24 23.10 -4.95
CA ASP A 27 -8.12 23.68 -5.68
C ASP A 27 -7.16 22.58 -6.17
N LYS A 28 -7.20 22.31 -7.48
CA LYS A 28 -6.34 21.30 -8.11
C LYS A 28 -4.86 21.68 -8.07
N SER A 29 -4.51 22.97 -8.13
CA SER A 29 -3.10 23.40 -8.09
C SER A 29 -2.44 23.07 -6.75
N ALA A 30 -3.23 23.05 -5.67
CA ALA A 30 -2.75 22.66 -4.36
C ALA A 30 -2.40 21.16 -4.28
N LEU A 31 -3.08 20.30 -5.05
CA LEU A 31 -2.74 18.88 -5.15
C LEU A 31 -1.37 18.70 -5.82
N GLU A 32 -1.09 19.46 -6.87
CA GLU A 32 0.19 19.45 -7.58
C GLU A 32 1.33 19.98 -6.70
N GLY A 33 1.06 21.02 -5.91
CA GLY A 33 1.99 21.54 -4.91
C GLY A 33 2.32 20.49 -3.83
N LEU A 34 1.30 19.87 -3.25
CA LEU A 34 1.48 18.80 -2.25
C LEU A 34 2.21 17.59 -2.83
N PHE A 35 1.94 17.23 -4.08
CA PHE A 35 2.66 16.17 -4.79
C PHE A 35 4.14 16.50 -4.91
N SER A 36 4.45 17.71 -5.40
CA SER A 36 5.83 18.16 -5.59
C SER A 36 6.60 18.22 -4.27
N LEU A 37 5.94 18.64 -3.19
CA LEU A 37 6.51 18.70 -1.84
C LEU A 37 6.94 17.31 -1.33
N PHE A 38 6.14 16.27 -1.59
CA PHE A 38 6.36 14.94 -1.00
C PHE A 38 6.95 13.89 -1.95
N ALA A 39 6.94 14.11 -3.27
CA ALA A 39 7.28 13.07 -4.26
C ALA A 39 8.65 12.41 -4.01
N TYR A 40 9.67 13.20 -3.69
CA TYR A 40 11.01 12.68 -3.42
C TYR A 40 11.08 11.87 -2.12
N GLU A 41 10.57 12.42 -1.01
CA GLU A 41 10.57 11.73 0.29
C GLU A 41 9.74 10.44 0.25
N LEU A 42 8.59 10.47 -0.43
CA LEU A 42 7.72 9.31 -0.60
C LEU A 42 8.36 8.23 -1.46
N MET A 43 9.08 8.60 -2.52
CA MET A 43 9.83 7.64 -3.33
C MET A 43 10.92 6.97 -2.50
N ALA A 44 11.73 7.73 -1.76
CA ALA A 44 12.78 7.18 -0.90
C ALA A 44 12.20 6.27 0.20
N PHE A 45 11.10 6.69 0.84
CA PHE A 45 10.42 5.90 1.87
C PHE A 45 9.77 4.63 1.30
N GLY A 46 9.12 4.71 0.15
CA GLY A 46 8.52 3.54 -0.49
C GLY A 46 9.58 2.51 -0.90
N LEU A 47 10.71 2.98 -1.45
CA LEU A 47 11.83 2.12 -1.84
C LEU A 47 12.49 1.42 -0.66
N SER A 48 12.48 2.00 0.54
CA SER A 48 12.96 1.34 1.76
C SER A 48 12.03 0.21 2.24
N ILE A 49 10.75 0.26 1.88
CA ILE A 49 9.78 -0.83 2.15
C ILE A 49 9.90 -1.92 1.08
N LYS A 50 9.95 -1.53 -0.20
CA LYS A 50 10.08 -2.44 -1.34
C LYS A 50 10.99 -1.81 -2.39
N PRO A 51 12.13 -2.45 -2.75
CA PRO A 51 13.02 -1.95 -3.79
C PRO A 51 12.43 -2.25 -5.17
N ASP A 52 11.35 -1.56 -5.51
CA ASP A 52 10.63 -1.68 -6.78
C ASP A 52 10.08 -0.29 -7.14
N ARG A 53 10.80 0.39 -8.02
CA ARG A 53 10.56 1.80 -8.32
C ARG A 53 9.21 2.02 -9.00
N ASP A 54 8.81 1.12 -9.88
CA ASP A 54 7.57 1.25 -10.65
C ASP A 54 6.37 0.98 -9.74
N LEU A 55 6.41 -0.08 -8.93
CA LEU A 55 5.36 -0.35 -7.93
C LEU A 55 5.20 0.82 -6.94
N VAL A 56 6.31 1.37 -6.44
CA VAL A 56 6.27 2.51 -5.52
C VAL A 56 5.70 3.75 -6.21
N LYS A 57 6.08 4.02 -7.46
CA LYS A 57 5.54 5.13 -8.25
C LYS A 57 4.04 4.99 -8.43
N ASP A 58 3.54 3.82 -8.79
CA ASP A 58 2.11 3.54 -8.96
C ASP A 58 1.37 3.75 -7.64
N CYS A 59 1.93 3.26 -6.52
CA CYS A 59 1.34 3.49 -5.19
C CYS A 59 1.27 4.98 -4.80
N ILE A 60 2.27 5.79 -5.19
CA ILE A 60 2.25 7.24 -4.98
C ILE A 60 1.18 7.89 -5.86
N GLN A 61 1.09 7.52 -7.14
CA GLN A 61 0.05 8.06 -8.04
C GLN A 61 -1.34 7.74 -7.51
N ASP A 62 -1.60 6.49 -7.14
CA ASP A 62 -2.84 6.04 -6.54
C ASP A 62 -3.15 6.76 -5.23
N LEU A 63 -2.14 7.16 -4.45
CA LEU A 63 -2.33 7.94 -3.23
C LEU A 63 -2.90 9.32 -3.54
N PHE A 64 -2.30 10.04 -4.49
CA PHE A 64 -2.76 11.39 -4.83
C PHE A 64 -4.10 11.38 -5.58
N ILE A 65 -4.39 10.34 -6.36
CA ILE A 65 -5.72 10.10 -6.94
C ILE A 65 -6.75 9.91 -5.82
N ASP A 66 -6.45 9.09 -4.81
CA ASP A 66 -7.36 8.88 -3.67
C ASP A 66 -7.59 10.17 -2.88
N ILE A 67 -6.54 10.95 -2.62
CA ILE A 67 -6.65 12.25 -1.94
C ILE A 67 -7.63 13.15 -2.69
N TRP A 68 -7.49 13.27 -4.02
CA TRP A 68 -8.39 14.08 -4.83
C TRP A 68 -9.82 13.53 -4.85
N LYS A 69 -9.97 12.21 -5.02
CA LYS A 69 -11.27 11.54 -5.08
C LYS A 69 -12.07 11.72 -3.79
N TYR A 70 -11.40 11.64 -2.64
CA TYR A 70 -12.05 11.69 -1.33
C TYR A 70 -11.95 13.07 -0.64
N ARG A 71 -11.53 14.12 -1.34
CA ARG A 71 -11.40 15.48 -0.79
C ARG A 71 -12.70 16.04 -0.18
N ASP A 72 -13.87 15.63 -0.70
CA ASP A 72 -15.16 16.10 -0.18
C ASP A 72 -15.52 15.42 1.16
N ASN A 73 -14.79 14.36 1.53
CA ASN A 73 -14.93 13.71 2.83
C ASN A 73 -14.20 14.57 3.87
N LYS A 74 -14.96 15.32 4.68
CA LYS A 74 -14.48 16.25 5.72
C LYS A 74 -13.81 15.55 6.91
N ARG A 75 -13.01 14.52 6.68
CA ARG A 75 -12.14 13.96 7.72
C ARG A 75 -11.11 15.00 8.09
N GLU A 76 -11.15 15.40 9.34
CA GLU A 76 -10.15 16.25 9.93
C GLU A 76 -8.83 15.46 10.00
N VAL A 77 -7.84 15.93 9.24
CA VAL A 77 -6.49 15.36 9.25
C VAL A 77 -5.60 16.31 10.03
N ASN A 78 -5.32 15.94 11.27
CA ASN A 78 -4.50 16.75 12.19
C ASN A 78 -3.03 16.85 11.77
N HIS A 79 -2.53 15.84 11.04
CA HIS A 79 -1.12 15.75 10.63
C HIS A 79 -1.01 15.21 9.20
N VAL A 80 -0.99 16.13 8.22
CA VAL A 80 -1.01 15.81 6.78
C VAL A 80 0.16 14.91 6.39
N LYS A 81 1.39 15.25 6.80
CA LYS A 81 2.59 14.43 6.54
C LYS A 81 2.41 12.99 7.03
N MET A 82 2.01 12.80 8.29
CA MET A 82 1.83 11.46 8.86
C MET A 82 0.76 10.66 8.10
N TYR A 83 -0.35 11.32 7.73
CA TYR A 83 -1.41 10.70 6.95
C TYR A 83 -0.91 10.21 5.58
N ILE A 84 -0.17 11.04 4.84
CA ILE A 84 0.36 10.72 3.52
C ILE A 84 1.32 9.53 3.60
N PHE A 85 2.29 9.56 4.51
CA PHE A 85 3.27 8.48 4.66
C PHE A 85 2.60 7.17 5.09
N ARG A 86 1.66 7.21 6.05
CA ARG A 86 0.91 6.03 6.46
C ARG A 86 0.10 5.44 5.31
N SER A 87 -0.55 6.30 4.52
CA SER A 87 -1.36 5.89 3.38
C SER A 87 -0.52 5.24 2.29
N LEU A 88 0.65 5.81 1.97
CA LEU A 88 1.61 5.18 1.05
C LEU A 88 2.07 3.81 1.59
N SER A 89 2.47 3.76 2.86
CA SER A 89 2.94 2.54 3.51
C SER A 89 1.91 1.40 3.44
N ASN A 90 0.62 1.73 3.60
CA ASN A 90 -0.48 0.78 3.45
C ASN A 90 -0.64 0.30 2.00
N LYS A 91 -0.55 1.20 1.02
CA LYS A 91 -0.64 0.85 -0.41
C LYS A 91 0.49 -0.09 -0.84
N VAL A 92 1.73 0.24 -0.51
CA VAL A 92 2.90 -0.61 -0.83
C VAL A 92 2.75 -2.00 -0.20
N ARG A 93 2.39 -2.10 1.08
CA ARG A 93 2.17 -3.40 1.73
C ARG A 93 1.01 -4.19 1.11
N LYS A 94 -0.04 -3.51 0.67
CA LYS A 94 -1.16 -4.14 -0.03
C LYS A 94 -0.69 -4.77 -1.35
N GLU A 95 0.13 -4.09 -2.13
CA GLU A 95 0.68 -4.63 -3.39
C GLU A 95 1.65 -5.79 -3.18
N ILE A 96 2.45 -5.74 -2.11
CA ILE A 96 3.30 -6.88 -1.70
C ILE A 96 2.42 -8.11 -1.42
N ASN A 97 1.38 -7.95 -0.61
CA ASN A 97 0.48 -9.05 -0.26
C ASN A 97 -0.28 -9.60 -1.47
N ARG A 98 -0.73 -8.72 -2.38
CA ARG A 98 -1.37 -9.11 -3.65
C ARG A 98 -0.42 -9.94 -4.53
N THR A 99 0.85 -9.56 -4.59
CA THR A 99 1.86 -10.28 -5.37
C THR A 99 2.16 -11.65 -4.77
N ILE A 100 2.20 -11.78 -3.44
CA ILE A 100 2.36 -13.07 -2.77
C ILE A 100 1.17 -13.99 -3.08
N LYS A 101 -0.06 -13.49 -2.96
CA LYS A 101 -1.28 -14.27 -3.26
C LYS A 101 -1.32 -14.76 -4.70
N ARG A 102 -1.04 -13.87 -5.68
CA ARG A 102 -0.98 -14.25 -7.10
C ARG A 102 0.03 -15.37 -7.36
N LYS A 103 1.22 -15.29 -6.76
CA LYS A 103 2.24 -16.35 -6.90
C LYS A 103 1.78 -17.69 -6.32
N GLN A 104 1.09 -17.67 -5.17
CA GLN A 104 0.53 -18.89 -4.57
C GLN A 104 -0.56 -19.51 -5.47
N GLU A 105 -1.43 -18.68 -6.04
CA GLU A 105 -2.47 -19.11 -6.98
C GLU A 105 -1.86 -19.66 -8.29
N GLU A 106 -0.86 -18.99 -8.85
CA GLU A 106 -0.11 -19.45 -10.04
C GLU A 106 0.60 -20.79 -9.78
N GLN A 107 1.18 -20.98 -8.60
CA GLN A 107 1.79 -22.26 -8.22
C GLN A 107 0.76 -23.38 -8.10
N LEU A 108 -0.42 -23.11 -7.55
CA LEU A 108 -1.50 -24.08 -7.45
C LEU A 108 -2.03 -24.49 -8.83
N ILE A 109 -2.22 -23.52 -9.74
CA ILE A 109 -2.62 -23.78 -11.13
C ILE A 109 -1.52 -24.55 -11.87
N GLY A 110 -0.26 -24.19 -11.70
CA GLY A 110 0.88 -24.89 -12.30
C GLY A 110 0.99 -26.34 -11.82
N PHE A 111 0.69 -26.59 -10.54
CA PHE A 111 0.59 -27.94 -9.99
C PHE A 111 -0.54 -28.73 -10.66
N ASP A 112 -1.78 -28.22 -10.65
CA ASP A 112 -2.95 -28.88 -11.27
C ASP A 112 -2.75 -29.19 -12.77
N ALA A 113 -2.11 -28.26 -13.50
CA ALA A 113 -1.78 -28.46 -14.91
C ALA A 113 -0.82 -29.63 -15.14
N LEU A 114 0.17 -29.84 -14.26
CA LEU A 114 1.11 -30.98 -14.35
C LEU A 114 0.43 -32.32 -14.11
N TYR A 115 -0.54 -32.40 -13.19
CA TYR A 115 -1.34 -33.62 -12.98
C TYR A 115 -2.26 -33.92 -14.17
N THR A 116 -2.83 -32.88 -14.78
CA THR A 116 -3.73 -33.04 -15.93
C THR A 116 -2.98 -33.45 -17.21
N GLN A 117 -1.72 -33.03 -17.36
CA GLN A 117 -0.87 -33.41 -18.50
C GLN A 117 -0.24 -34.82 -18.37
N GLY A 118 -0.36 -35.45 -17.19
CA GLY A 118 0.33 -36.69 -16.85
C GLY A 118 -0.51 -37.96 -16.88
N HIS A 119 -1.82 -37.93 -17.19
CA HIS A 119 -2.66 -39.12 -17.16
C HIS A 119 -3.64 -39.20 -18.34
N ASP A 120 -3.16 -39.83 -19.42
CA ASP A 120 -3.99 -40.71 -20.25
C ASP A 120 -3.56 -42.20 -20.06
N ASP A 121 -2.74 -42.47 -19.04
CA ASP A 121 -2.43 -43.82 -18.57
C ASP A 121 -3.14 -44.03 -17.22
N GLN A 122 -3.73 -45.20 -17.05
CA GLN A 122 -4.64 -45.58 -15.98
C GLN A 122 -4.01 -45.37 -14.59
N VAL A 123 -4.66 -44.59 -13.71
CA VAL A 123 -4.36 -44.63 -12.27
C VAL A 123 -4.89 -45.96 -11.76
N ASP A 124 -4.02 -46.88 -11.38
CA ASP A 124 -4.42 -48.04 -10.59
C ASP A 124 -4.94 -47.53 -9.23
N GLU A 125 -6.21 -47.83 -8.96
CA GLU A 125 -6.96 -47.47 -7.75
C GLU A 125 -6.36 -48.11 -6.47
N GLU A 126 -5.30 -48.91 -6.62
CA GLU A 126 -4.69 -49.76 -5.60
C GLU A 126 -3.73 -48.99 -4.65
N PHE A 127 -3.19 -47.84 -5.07
CA PHE A 127 -2.22 -47.07 -4.25
C PHE A 127 -2.87 -46.34 -3.04
N PHE A 128 -4.18 -46.08 -3.08
CA PHE A 128 -4.86 -45.32 -2.01
C PHE A 128 -5.20 -46.16 -0.76
N ILE A 129 -5.12 -47.49 -0.82
CA ILE A 129 -5.50 -48.37 0.31
C ILE A 129 -4.30 -48.65 1.24
N GLU A 130 -3.07 -48.69 0.73
CA GLU A 130 -1.90 -49.03 1.55
C GLU A 130 -1.55 -47.96 2.59
N GLU A 131 -1.73 -46.67 2.29
CA GLU A 131 -1.39 -45.59 3.23
C GLU A 131 -2.36 -45.51 4.43
N LYS A 132 -3.60 -45.99 4.29
CA LYS A 132 -4.59 -45.99 5.40
C LYS A 132 -4.48 -47.18 6.35
N THR A 133 -3.75 -48.24 5.99
CA THR A 133 -3.59 -49.42 6.86
C THR A 133 -2.30 -49.36 7.69
N ALA A 134 -1.35 -48.48 7.35
CA ALA A 134 -0.09 -48.32 8.07
C ALA A 134 -0.16 -47.44 9.36
N LEU A 135 -1.35 -46.94 9.73
CA LEU A 135 -1.58 -46.16 10.96
C LEU A 135 -2.76 -46.69 11.80
N GLY A 136 -3.00 -48.01 11.74
CA GLY A 136 -3.88 -48.73 12.66
C GLY A 136 -3.10 -49.53 13.68
#